data_AF-A0A679JVU8-F1
#
_entry.id   AF-A0A679JVU8-F1
#
_cell.length_a   1.000
_cell.length_b   1.000
_cell.length_c   1.000
_cell.angle_alpha   90.00
_cell.angle_beta   90.00
_cell.angle_gamma   90.00
#
_symmetry.space_group_name_H-M   'P 1'
#
loop_
_entity.id
_entity.type
_entity.pdbx_description
1 polymer ?
#
loop_
_entity_poly.entity_id
_entity_poly.type
_entity_poly.pdbx_seq_one_letter_code
_entity_poly.pdbx_strand_id
1 'polypeptide(L)' 'MTPSVPDYLSPIQWHQAVAVSREQCARIFRDGGAPTDALLAFGLSAETGANWERVVDLIAAELCAHPIKHAA' A
#
# COMPACT_ATOMS: atom_id res chain seq x y z
N MET A 1 5.81 -14.72 -8.38
CA MET A 1 6.69 -14.12 -7.36
C MET A 1 5.85 -13.85 -6.13
N THR A 2 6.05 -14.61 -5.06
CA THR A 2 5.42 -14.30 -3.76
C THR A 2 6.06 -13.01 -3.23
N PRO A 3 5.29 -11.98 -2.86
CA PRO A 3 5.88 -10.79 -2.24
C PRO A 3 6.58 -11.21 -0.95
N SER A 4 7.87 -10.87 -0.83
CA SER A 4 8.66 -11.17 0.36
C SER A 4 8.05 -10.47 1.57
N VAL A 5 7.53 -11.24 2.52
CA VAL A 5 7.02 -10.73 3.80
C VAL A 5 8.21 -10.16 4.59
N PRO A 6 8.13 -8.94 5.13
CA PRO A 6 9.15 -8.42 6.04
C PRO A 6 9.25 -9.25 7.33
N ASP A 7 10.46 -9.53 7.81
CA ASP A 7 10.74 -10.45 8.93
C ASP A 7 10.04 -10.06 10.26
N TYR A 8 9.76 -8.77 10.44
CA TYR A 8 9.11 -8.22 11.63
C TYR A 8 7.58 -8.15 11.53
N LEU A 9 6.98 -8.56 10.41
CA LEU A 9 5.53 -8.54 10.17
C LEU A 9 4.95 -9.94 10.15
N SER A 10 3.74 -10.08 10.69
CA SER A 10 2.98 -11.32 10.53
C SER A 10 2.67 -11.54 9.04
N PRO A 11 2.95 -12.72 8.46
CA PRO A 11 2.68 -13.01 7.05
C PRO A 11 1.24 -12.74 6.65
N ILE A 12 0.29 -13.08 7.53
CA ILE A 12 -1.14 -12.86 7.30
C ILE A 12 -1.44 -11.36 7.24
N GLN A 13 -0.89 -10.58 8.17
CA GLN A 13 -1.08 -9.13 8.22
C GLN A 13 -0.53 -8.47 6.94
N TRP A 14 0.66 -8.89 6.50
CA TRP A 14 1.26 -8.41 5.26
C TRP A 14 0.41 -8.73 4.03
N HIS A 15 -0.04 -9.99 3.88
CA HIS A 15 -0.87 -10.37 2.75
C HIS A 15 -2.20 -9.61 2.71
N GLN A 16 -2.83 -9.36 3.86
CA GLN A 16 -4.03 -8.54 3.97
C GLN A 16 -3.74 -7.08 3.58
N ALA A 17 -2.66 -6.50 4.09
CA ALA A 17 -2.26 -5.13 3.76
C ALA A 17 -1.96 -4.95 2.26
N VAL A 18 -1.26 -5.91 1.63
CA VAL A 18 -1.02 -5.92 0.19
C VAL A 18 -2.32 -6.02 -0.61
N ALA A 19 -3.26 -6.86 -0.18
CA ALA A 19 -4.55 -7.00 -0.86
C ALA A 19 -5.35 -5.68 -0.83
N VAL A 20 -5.43 -5.05 0.34
CA VAL A 20 -6.09 -3.74 0.52
C VAL A 20 -5.39 -2.66 -0.32
N SER A 21 -4.06 -2.58 -0.23
CA SER A 21 -3.25 -1.62 -0.98
C SER A 21 -3.47 -1.75 -2.50
N ARG A 22 -3.48 -2.98 -3.04
CA ARG A 22 -3.78 -3.25 -4.45
C ARG A 22 -5.17 -2.78 -4.87
N GLU A 23 -6.18 -3.03 -4.05
CA GLU A 23 -7.55 -2.61 -4.35
C GLU A 23 -7.66 -1.08 -4.45
N GLN A 24 -7.04 -0.36 -3.51
CA GLN A 24 -7.06 1.11 -3.48
C GLN A 24 -6.25 1.71 -4.64
N CYS A 25 -5.05 1.18 -4.91
CA CYS A 25 -4.26 1.58 -6.08
C CYS A 25 -5.01 1.31 -7.40
N ALA A 26 -5.68 0.16 -7.51
CA ALA A 26 -6.46 -0.18 -8.70
C ALA A 26 -7.69 0.73 -8.89
N ARG A 27 -8.25 1.28 -7.81
CA ARG A 27 -9.29 2.30 -7.90
C ARG A 27 -8.71 3.60 -8.46
N ILE A 28 -7.65 4.12 -7.85
CA ILE A 28 -6.99 5.37 -8.29
C ILE A 28 -6.54 5.28 -9.74
N PHE A 29 -5.94 4.16 -10.14
CA PHE A 29 -5.54 3.93 -11.53
C PHE A 29 -6.73 3.98 -12.50
N ARG A 30 -7.87 3.36 -12.15
CA ARG A 30 -9.09 3.40 -12.98
C ARG A 30 -9.70 4.80 -13.07
N ASP A 31 -9.58 5.59 -12.01
CA ASP A 31 -9.98 7.00 -11.98
C ASP A 31 -9.00 7.92 -12.77
N GLY A 32 -7.91 7.37 -13.33
CA GLY A 32 -6.91 8.09 -14.12
C GLY A 32 -5.79 8.74 -13.30
N GLY A 33 -5.67 8.39 -12.01
CA GLY A 33 -4.63 8.89 -11.13
C GLY A 33 -3.27 8.22 -11.36
N ALA A 34 -2.21 8.90 -10.89
CA ALA A 34 -0.84 8.42 -10.94
C ALA A 34 -0.43 7.68 -9.65
N PRO A 35 0.66 6.89 -9.67
CA PRO A 35 1.20 6.24 -8.48
C PRO A 35 1.49 7.23 -7.34
N THR A 36 1.93 8.44 -7.70
CA THR A 36 2.18 9.52 -6.75
C THR A 36 0.91 9.98 -6.04
N ASP A 37 -0.23 10.03 -6.73
CA ASP A 37 -1.51 10.39 -6.12
C ASP A 37 -1.95 9.35 -5.08
N ALA A 38 -1.66 8.07 -5.34
CA ALA A 38 -1.89 7.00 -4.37
C ALA A 38 -1.04 7.19 -3.12
N LEU A 39 0.26 7.46 -3.24
CA LEU A 39 1.10 7.75 -2.06
C LEU A 39 0.53 8.91 -1.22
N LEU A 40 0.15 10.00 -1.88
CA LEU A 40 -0.43 11.17 -1.20
C LEU A 40 -1.77 10.87 -0.52
N ALA A 41 -2.61 10.01 -1.10
CA ALA A 41 -3.89 9.61 -0.50
C ALA A 41 -3.72 8.85 0.81
N PHE A 42 -2.58 8.17 1.00
CA PHE A 42 -2.21 7.49 2.25
C PHE A 42 -1.33 8.34 3.16
N GLY A 43 -1.13 9.63 2.85
CA GLY A 43 -0.28 10.53 3.63
C GLY A 43 1.23 10.29 3.47
N LEU A 44 1.63 9.47 2.49
CA LEU A 44 3.02 9.19 2.18
C LEU A 44 3.62 10.27 1.28
N SER A 45 4.94 10.42 1.35
CA SER A 45 5.67 11.35 0.49
C SER A 45 5.67 10.87 -0.97
N ALA A 46 5.42 11.81 -1.89
CA ALA A 46 5.56 11.59 -3.31
C ALA A 46 6.99 11.15 -3.68
N GLU A 47 7.14 10.03 -4.39
CA GLU A 47 8.42 9.59 -4.94
C GLU A 47 8.50 9.89 -6.44
N THR A 48 9.64 10.45 -6.90
CA THR A 48 9.89 10.67 -8.34
C THR A 48 10.10 9.32 -9.05
N GLY A 49 9.34 9.06 -10.11
CA GLY A 49 9.44 7.79 -10.84
C GLY A 49 8.77 6.60 -10.12
N ALA A 50 7.82 6.87 -9.22
CA ALA A 50 7.06 5.85 -8.53
C ALA A 50 6.39 4.88 -9.53
N ASN A 51 6.59 3.58 -9.33
CA ASN A 51 5.89 2.51 -10.05
C ASN A 51 4.79 1.93 -9.15
N TRP A 52 3.68 1.49 -9.73
CA TRP A 52 2.54 0.91 -9.01
C TRP A 52 2.93 -0.26 -8.10
N GLU A 53 3.82 -1.15 -8.54
CA GLU A 53 4.26 -2.28 -7.70
C GLU A 53 4.95 -1.82 -6.42
N ARG A 54 5.81 -0.79 -6.53
CA ARG A 54 6.50 -0.19 -5.38
C ARG A 54 5.53 0.57 -4.48
N VAL A 55 4.62 1.34 -5.06
CA VAL A 55 3.61 2.08 -4.30
C VAL A 55 2.71 1.16 -3.50
N VAL A 56 2.32 0.01 -4.07
CA VAL A 56 1.54 -0.99 -3.35
C VAL A 56 2.28 -1.50 -2.11
N ASP A 57 3.57 -1.82 -2.25
CA ASP A 57 4.43 -2.29 -1.16
C ASP A 57 4.58 -1.26 -0.04
N LEU A 58 4.82 0.01 -0.41
CA LEU A 58 4.94 1.12 0.54
C LEU A 58 3.65 1.37 1.32
N ILE A 59 2.51 1.39 0.63
CA ILE A 59 1.21 1.53 1.29
C ILE A 59 0.92 0.31 2.17
N ALA A 60 1.27 -0.91 1.73
CA ALA A 60 1.09 -2.11 2.55
C ALA A 60 1.94 -2.05 3.83
N ALA A 61 3.19 -1.57 3.72
CA ALA A 61 4.05 -1.33 4.88
C ALA A 61 3.45 -0.29 5.83
N GLU A 62 2.89 0.80 5.29
CA GLU A 62 2.23 1.84 6.09
C GLU A 62 0.99 1.31 6.81
N LEU A 63 0.15 0.52 6.13
CA LEU A 63 -1.02 -0.13 6.72
C LEU A 63 -0.63 -1.12 7.85
N CYS A 64 0.52 -1.78 7.71
CA CYS A 64 1.06 -2.65 8.75
C CYS A 64 1.65 -1.87 9.94
N ALA A 65 2.33 -0.75 9.69
CA ALA A 65 2.92 0.11 10.71
C ALA A 65 1.85 0.89 11.50
N HIS A 66 0.79 1.31 10.81
CA HIS A 66 -0.34 2.05 11.34
C HIS A 66 -1.61 1.22 11.13
N PRO A 67 -1.82 0.15 11.94
CA PRO A 67 -3.05 -0.61 11.85
C PRO A 67 -4.21 0.37 12.03
N ILE A 68 -5.07 0.45 11.01
CA ILE A 68 -6.29 1.26 11.05
C ILE A 68 -7.02 0.83 12.31
N LYS A 69 -7.03 1.71 13.32
CA LYS A 69 -7.82 1.50 14.52
C LYS A 69 -9.27 1.53 14.06
N HIS A 70 -9.82 0.36 13.74
CA HIS A 70 -11.26 0.18 13.71
C HIS A 70 -11.74 0.62 15.11
N ALA A 71 -12.39 1.77 15.17
CA ALA A 71 -13.19 2.11 16.32
C ALA A 71 -14.22 0.98 16.50
N ALA A 72 -14.26 0.48 17.73
CA ALA A 72 -15.06 -0.64 18.21
C ALA A 72 -16.56 -0.52 17.88
#